data_AF-A0A9P3PEE9-F1
#
_entry.id   AF-A0A9P3PEE9-F1
#
_cell.length_a   1.000
_cell.length_b   1.000
_cell.length_c   1.000
_cell.angle_alpha   90.00
_cell.angle_beta   90.00
_cell.angle_gamma   90.00
#
_symmetry.space_group_name_H-M   'P 1'
#
loop_
_entity.id
_entity.type
_entity.pdbx_description
1 polymer ?
#
loop_
_entity_poly.entity_id
_entity_poly.type
_entity_poly.pdbx_seq_one_letter_code
_entity_poly.pdbx_strand_id
1 'polypeptide(L)'
;MTSAEAVFPESPSSSSSHSPSSESQSFDDILAEAKLPPPGPDHYAARRRLWLASRPNLQHAPVVPSTSRRRLEHILSAPHAVEDDDVWRNGVAKVWNTLSAGGRLKRRLPMALIVKVIHAAWLRDGTWPAGAVAPEPDDVLPDDLSTSLVDPSITGQSSAVTAPWMVAHK
;
A
#
# COMPACT_ATOMS: atom_id res chain seq x y z
N MET A 1 77.83 15.27 18.03
CA MET A 1 77.20 15.13 16.70
C MET A 1 75.77 14.68 16.95
N THR A 2 74.84 15.58 16.69
CA THR A 2 73.41 15.52 17.02
C THR A 2 72.68 14.68 15.98
N SER A 3 71.90 13.68 16.40
CA SER A 3 70.94 12.99 15.52
C SER A 3 69.52 13.24 16.03
N ALA A 4 68.70 13.71 15.11
CA ALA A 4 67.39 14.31 15.33
C ALA A 4 66.30 13.27 15.61
N GLU A 5 65.49 13.57 16.63
CA GLU A 5 64.24 12.90 16.99
C GLU A 5 63.11 13.46 16.12
N ALA A 6 62.46 12.59 15.33
CA ALA A 6 61.36 12.97 14.46
C ALA A 6 60.03 12.86 15.23
N VAL A 7 59.49 14.02 15.63
CA VAL A 7 58.14 14.17 16.18
C VAL A 7 57.14 14.12 15.03
N PHE A 8 56.25 13.12 15.03
CA PHE A 8 55.09 13.05 14.14
C PHE A 8 53.90 13.81 14.76
N PRO A 9 53.22 14.72 14.05
CA PRO A 9 52.05 15.40 14.56
C PRO A 9 50.78 14.54 14.47
N GLU A 10 50.09 14.45 15.60
CA GLU A 10 48.75 13.87 15.79
C GLU A 10 47.73 14.61 14.91
N SER A 11 47.01 13.88 14.06
CA SER A 11 45.90 14.44 13.28
C SER A 11 44.63 14.47 14.13
N PRO A 12 43.84 15.56 14.09
CA PRO A 12 42.64 15.70 14.91
C PRO A 12 41.53 14.73 14.46
N SER A 13 40.93 14.05 15.44
CA SER A 13 39.72 13.26 15.26
C SER A 13 38.57 14.18 14.81
N SER A 14 38.18 14.05 13.54
CA SER A 14 36.93 14.64 13.03
C SER A 14 35.74 13.91 13.65
N SER A 15 35.20 14.48 14.72
CA SER A 15 33.86 14.16 15.21
C SER A 15 32.84 14.44 14.11
N SER A 16 32.36 13.38 13.46
CA SER A 16 31.35 13.46 12.43
C SER A 16 29.98 13.69 13.07
N SER A 17 29.64 14.96 13.31
CA SER A 17 28.31 15.41 13.65
C SER A 17 27.37 15.17 12.47
N HIS A 18 26.67 14.03 12.50
CA HIS A 18 25.60 13.75 11.56
C HIS A 18 24.37 14.56 11.97
N SER A 19 24.17 15.70 11.31
CA SER A 19 22.90 16.42 11.29
C SER A 19 21.85 15.51 10.64
N PRO A 20 20.69 15.24 11.27
CA PRO A 20 19.63 14.48 10.63
C PRO A 20 18.99 15.35 9.55
N SER A 21 19.44 15.18 8.32
CA SER A 21 18.70 15.56 7.12
C SER A 21 17.34 14.86 7.16
N SER A 22 16.28 15.61 6.90
CA SER A 22 14.87 15.16 6.91
C SER A 22 14.61 14.09 5.84
N GLU A 23 15.08 12.87 6.07
CA GLU A 23 14.79 11.71 5.25
C GLU A 23 13.36 11.23 5.52
N SER A 24 12.66 10.88 4.44
CA SER A 24 11.30 10.36 4.52
C SER A 24 11.34 8.96 5.15
N GLN A 25 11.12 8.85 6.46
CA GLN A 25 11.12 7.57 7.17
C GLN A 25 10.12 6.58 6.57
N SER A 26 10.60 5.37 6.26
CA SER A 26 9.77 4.27 5.79
C SER A 26 8.80 3.82 6.88
N PHE A 27 7.74 3.10 6.50
CA PHE A 27 6.91 2.44 7.52
C PHE A 27 7.72 1.42 8.33
N ASP A 28 8.65 0.70 7.70
CA ASP A 28 9.44 -0.32 8.38
C ASP A 28 10.36 0.29 9.44
N ASP A 29 10.90 1.49 9.18
CA ASP A 29 11.71 2.24 10.16
C ASP A 29 10.87 2.64 11.38
N ILE A 30 9.66 3.16 11.14
CA ILE A 30 8.70 3.52 12.20
C ILE A 30 8.29 2.29 13.00
N LEU A 31 8.09 1.16 12.33
CA LEU A 31 7.72 -0.09 12.95
C LEU A 31 8.84 -0.64 13.84
N ALA A 32 10.11 -0.49 13.41
CA ALA A 32 11.28 -0.90 14.17
C ALA A 32 11.50 -0.04 15.42
N GLU A 33 11.22 1.25 15.35
CA GLU A 33 11.30 2.17 16.49
C GLU A 33 10.14 1.99 17.49
N ALA A 34 8.98 1.52 17.02
CA ALA A 34 7.80 1.38 17.84
C ALA A 34 7.89 0.19 18.81
N LYS A 35 7.56 0.44 20.09
CA LYS A 35 7.40 -0.63 21.09
C LYS A 35 6.02 -1.27 20.93
N LEU A 36 5.97 -2.38 20.20
CA LEU A 36 4.75 -3.18 20.01
C LEU A 36 4.59 -4.21 21.13
N PRO A 37 3.34 -4.53 21.53
CA PRO A 37 3.07 -5.62 22.45
C PRO A 37 3.40 -6.99 21.80
N PRO A 38 3.42 -8.09 22.57
CA PRO A 38 3.64 -9.42 22.00
C PRO A 38 2.63 -9.77 20.89
N PRO A 39 3.01 -10.63 19.93
CA PRO A 39 2.13 -11.02 18.82
C PRO A 39 0.75 -11.50 19.29
N GLY A 40 -0.30 -10.93 18.70
CA GLY A 40 -1.70 -11.14 19.07
C GLY A 40 -2.61 -10.01 18.58
N PRO A 41 -3.89 -10.01 18.96
CA PRO A 41 -4.86 -8.97 18.56
C PRO A 41 -4.38 -7.56 18.95
N ASP A 42 -3.79 -7.41 20.14
CA ASP A 42 -3.25 -6.13 20.62
C ASP A 42 -2.06 -5.65 19.79
N HIS A 43 -1.21 -6.56 19.32
CA HIS A 43 -0.11 -6.23 18.40
C HIS A 43 -0.66 -5.77 17.04
N TYR A 44 -1.68 -6.43 16.51
CA TYR A 44 -2.35 -5.96 15.29
C TYR A 44 -2.95 -4.57 15.49
N ALA A 45 -3.69 -4.35 16.58
CA ALA A 45 -4.31 -3.06 16.88
C ALA A 45 -3.26 -1.95 17.02
N ALA A 46 -2.16 -2.20 17.74
CA ALA A 46 -1.05 -1.27 17.89
C ALA A 46 -0.38 -0.94 16.54
N ARG A 47 -0.06 -1.96 15.73
CA ARG A 47 0.52 -1.77 14.39
C ARG A 47 -0.43 -1.02 13.45
N ARG A 48 -1.73 -1.33 13.48
CA ARG A 48 -2.75 -0.64 12.66
C ARG A 48 -2.86 0.82 13.03
N ARG A 49 -2.81 1.17 14.32
CA ARG A 49 -2.78 2.58 14.78
C ARG A 49 -1.59 3.33 14.20
N LEU A 50 -0.40 2.72 14.18
CA LEU A 50 0.79 3.30 13.56
C LEU A 50 0.65 3.46 12.04
N TRP A 51 0.06 2.46 11.37
CA TRP A 51 -0.17 2.50 9.93
C TRP A 51 -1.12 3.64 9.52
N LEU A 52 -2.16 3.89 10.33
CA LEU A 52 -3.17 4.92 10.07
C LEU A 52 -2.77 6.33 10.54
N ALA A 53 -1.70 6.46 11.32
CA ALA A 53 -1.23 7.76 11.79
C ALA A 53 -0.79 8.64 10.62
N SER A 54 -1.31 9.89 10.56
CA SER A 54 -0.94 10.85 9.52
C SER A 54 0.54 11.20 9.61
N ARG A 55 1.28 11.02 8.51
CA ARG A 55 2.72 11.31 8.47
C ARG A 55 2.97 12.75 8.01
N PRO A 56 3.71 13.56 8.77
CA PRO A 56 3.96 14.97 8.41
C PRO A 56 4.80 15.12 7.13
N ASN A 57 5.66 14.15 6.81
CA ASN A 57 6.61 14.25 5.69
C ASN A 57 6.11 13.67 4.35
N LEU A 58 4.88 13.12 4.30
CA LEU A 58 4.27 12.61 3.05
C LEU A 58 3.47 13.68 2.29
N GLN A 59 3.44 14.92 2.77
CA GLN A 59 2.84 16.04 2.05
C GLN A 59 3.72 16.40 0.85
N HIS A 60 3.58 15.63 -0.23
CA HIS A 60 4.19 15.98 -1.51
C HIS A 60 3.66 17.35 -1.94
N ALA A 61 4.57 18.23 -2.36
CA ALA A 61 4.22 19.53 -2.90
C ALA A 61 3.09 19.41 -3.95
N PRO A 62 2.11 20.32 -3.97
CA PRO A 62 0.97 20.24 -4.86
C PRO A 62 1.45 20.22 -6.32
N VAL A 63 1.36 19.03 -6.94
CA VAL A 63 1.76 18.86 -8.33
C VAL A 63 0.73 19.55 -9.21
N VAL A 64 1.17 20.56 -9.95
CA VAL A 64 0.34 21.28 -10.92
C VAL A 64 -0.31 20.25 -11.87
N PRO A 65 -1.64 20.21 -11.99
CA PRO A 65 -2.33 19.22 -12.81
C PRO A 65 -2.01 19.45 -14.28
N SER A 66 -1.78 18.36 -15.02
CA SER A 66 -1.68 18.45 -16.49
C SER A 66 -3.04 18.83 -17.09
N THR A 67 -3.04 19.37 -18.30
CA THR A 67 -4.27 19.67 -19.05
C THR A 67 -5.15 18.44 -19.23
N SER A 68 -4.54 17.29 -19.55
CA SER A 68 -5.26 16.00 -19.64
C SER A 68 -5.88 15.58 -18.32
N ARG A 69 -5.17 15.77 -17.19
CA ARG A 69 -5.71 15.49 -15.86
C ARG A 69 -6.90 16.39 -15.55
N ARG A 70 -6.78 17.69 -15.79
CA ARG A 70 -7.87 18.65 -15.54
C ARG A 70 -9.12 18.32 -16.38
N ARG A 71 -8.92 17.90 -17.63
CA ARG A 71 -10.03 17.43 -18.50
C ARG A 71 -10.69 16.17 -17.93
N LEU A 72 -9.90 15.18 -17.50
CA LEU A 72 -10.43 13.96 -16.91
C LEU A 72 -11.19 14.25 -15.61
N GLU A 73 -10.63 15.11 -14.74
CA GLU A 73 -11.28 15.58 -13.51
C GLU A 73 -12.62 16.25 -13.81
N HIS A 74 -12.66 17.13 -14.81
CA HIS A 74 -13.87 17.84 -15.19
C HIS A 74 -14.96 16.87 -15.69
N ILE A 75 -14.63 15.96 -16.61
CA ILE A 75 -15.59 15.01 -17.16
C ILE A 75 -16.12 14.07 -16.06
N LEU A 76 -15.24 13.58 -15.17
CA LEU A 76 -15.61 12.70 -14.05
C LEU A 76 -16.21 13.44 -12.83
N SER A 77 -16.35 14.77 -12.90
CA SER A 77 -16.99 15.56 -11.84
C SER A 77 -18.51 15.61 -11.97
N ALA A 78 -19.04 15.35 -13.17
CA ALA A 78 -20.47 15.33 -13.40
C ALA A 78 -21.13 14.15 -12.66
N PRO A 79 -22.36 14.33 -12.14
CA PRO A 79 -23.15 13.23 -11.60
C PRO A 79 -23.43 12.21 -12.71
N HIS A 80 -23.45 10.92 -12.37
CA HIS A 80 -23.62 9.81 -13.32
C HIS A 80 -22.56 9.67 -14.44
N ALA A 81 -21.47 10.45 -14.39
CA ALA A 81 -20.40 10.37 -15.40
C ALA A 81 -19.76 8.98 -15.55
N VAL A 82 -19.86 8.15 -14.51
CA VAL A 82 -19.34 6.77 -14.52
C VAL A 82 -20.19 5.86 -15.43
N GLU A 83 -21.49 6.12 -15.50
CA GLU A 83 -22.49 5.36 -16.27
C GLU A 83 -22.59 5.87 -17.72
N ASP A 84 -22.21 7.13 -17.96
CA ASP A 84 -22.34 7.79 -19.26
C ASP A 84 -21.32 7.28 -20.31
N ASP A 85 -21.83 6.81 -21.45
CA ASP A 85 -21.04 6.31 -22.58
C ASP A 85 -20.31 7.39 -23.37
N ASP A 86 -20.82 8.61 -23.40
CA ASP A 86 -20.12 9.75 -24.00
C ASP A 86 -18.89 10.10 -23.18
N VAL A 87 -19.02 10.13 -21.85
CA VAL A 87 -17.88 10.30 -20.94
C VAL A 87 -16.84 9.21 -21.15
N TRP A 88 -17.27 7.96 -21.31
CA TRP A 88 -16.38 6.83 -21.55
C TRP A 88 -15.54 7.02 -22.81
N ARG A 89 -16.19 7.33 -23.93
CA ARG A 89 -15.55 7.56 -25.23
C ARG A 89 -14.65 8.80 -25.23
N ASN A 90 -15.02 9.83 -24.47
CA ASN A 90 -14.31 11.12 -24.44
C ASN A 90 -13.03 11.14 -23.59
N GLY A 91 -12.61 10.01 -23.02
CA GLY A 91 -11.26 9.88 -22.47
C GLY A 91 -11.06 8.79 -21.42
N VAL A 92 -12.13 8.35 -20.74
CA VAL A 92 -12.02 7.36 -19.66
C VAL A 92 -11.53 6.01 -20.19
N ALA A 93 -12.04 5.56 -21.34
CA ALA A 93 -11.61 4.31 -21.97
C ALA A 93 -10.09 4.26 -22.23
N LYS A 94 -9.51 5.38 -22.66
CA LYS A 94 -8.07 5.47 -22.93
C LYS A 94 -7.24 5.35 -21.67
N VAL A 95 -7.70 5.97 -20.57
CA VAL A 95 -7.04 5.88 -19.27
C VAL A 95 -7.15 4.45 -18.73
N TRP A 96 -8.35 3.86 -18.79
CA TRP A 96 -8.57 2.47 -18.40
C TRP A 96 -7.66 1.50 -19.15
N ASN A 97 -7.62 1.56 -20.48
CA ASN A 97 -6.78 0.68 -21.30
C ASN A 97 -5.29 0.79 -20.96
N THR A 98 -4.83 1.98 -20.57
CA THR A 98 -3.45 2.16 -20.13
C THR A 98 -3.22 1.53 -18.75
N LEU A 99 -4.18 1.69 -17.83
CA LEU A 99 -4.10 1.13 -16.48
C LEU A 99 -4.18 -0.40 -16.49
N SER A 100 -5.16 -0.98 -17.21
CA SER A 100 -5.38 -2.43 -17.29
C SER A 100 -4.25 -3.16 -18.00
N ALA A 101 -3.56 -2.50 -18.94
CA ALA A 101 -2.36 -3.04 -19.60
C ALA A 101 -1.08 -2.94 -18.74
N GLY A 102 -1.15 -2.47 -17.49
CA GLY A 102 0.02 -2.27 -16.63
C GLY A 102 0.88 -1.06 -17.04
N GLY A 103 0.32 -0.14 -17.83
CA GLY A 103 0.98 1.06 -18.29
C GLY A 103 1.33 2.01 -17.14
N ARG A 104 2.57 2.51 -17.13
CA ARG A 104 3.01 3.48 -16.13
C ARG A 104 2.46 4.88 -16.42
N LEU A 105 1.81 5.48 -15.43
CA LEU A 105 1.35 6.87 -15.53
C LEU A 105 2.54 7.84 -15.55
N LYS A 106 2.62 8.70 -16.58
CA LYS A 106 3.64 9.77 -16.66
C LYS A 106 3.53 10.79 -15.52
N ARG A 107 2.31 11.01 -15.03
CA ARG A 107 1.98 11.91 -13.92
C ARG A 107 1.06 11.16 -12.98
N ARG A 108 1.26 11.31 -11.67
CA ARG A 108 0.39 10.72 -10.65
C ARG A 108 -1.04 11.23 -10.84
N LEU A 109 -2.01 10.32 -10.71
CA LEU A 109 -3.43 10.65 -10.67
C LEU A 109 -3.94 10.55 -9.23
N PRO A 110 -4.87 11.43 -8.80
CA PRO A 110 -5.58 11.28 -7.55
C PRO A 110 -6.28 9.92 -7.47
N MET A 111 -6.20 9.25 -6.31
CA MET A 111 -6.80 7.94 -6.11
C MET A 111 -8.31 7.94 -6.41
N ALA A 112 -9.02 8.98 -5.98
CA ALA A 112 -10.46 9.14 -6.25
C ALA A 112 -10.81 9.09 -7.76
N LEU A 113 -9.95 9.62 -8.63
CA LEU A 113 -10.17 9.53 -10.08
C LEU A 113 -9.92 8.12 -10.60
N ILE A 114 -8.87 7.46 -10.09
CA ILE A 114 -8.55 6.08 -10.47
C ILE A 114 -9.72 5.17 -10.12
N VAL A 115 -10.27 5.30 -8.91
CA VAL A 115 -11.44 4.55 -8.45
C VAL A 115 -12.63 4.77 -9.39
N LYS A 116 -12.92 6.01 -9.80
CA LYS A 116 -13.99 6.31 -10.76
C LYS A 116 -13.76 5.67 -12.14
N VAL A 117 -12.53 5.69 -12.64
CA VAL A 117 -12.18 5.06 -13.93
C VAL A 117 -12.38 3.54 -13.86
N ILE A 118 -11.93 2.91 -12.77
CA ILE A 118 -12.09 1.46 -12.55
C ILE A 118 -13.58 1.10 -12.44
N HIS A 119 -14.34 1.86 -11.64
CA HIS A 119 -15.78 1.64 -11.50
C HIS A 119 -16.51 1.74 -12.85
N ALA A 120 -16.18 2.75 -13.66
CA ALA A 120 -16.76 2.92 -14.99
C ALA A 120 -16.46 1.74 -15.93
N ALA A 121 -15.30 1.10 -15.78
CA ALA A 121 -14.93 -0.09 -16.54
C ALA A 121 -15.73 -1.32 -16.05
N TRP A 122 -15.80 -1.54 -14.74
CA TRP A 122 -16.51 -2.70 -14.19
C TRP A 122 -18.00 -2.70 -14.50
N LEU A 123 -18.65 -1.53 -14.51
CA LEU A 123 -20.06 -1.43 -14.93
C LEU A 123 -20.25 -1.87 -16.39
N ARG A 124 -19.27 -1.61 -17.26
CA ARG A 124 -19.33 -1.94 -18.70
C ARG A 124 -18.98 -3.39 -18.98
N ASP A 125 -18.01 -3.92 -18.25
CA ASP A 125 -17.61 -5.33 -18.35
C ASP A 125 -18.65 -6.26 -17.70
N GLY A 126 -19.66 -5.70 -17.00
CA GLY A 126 -20.65 -6.47 -16.25
C GLY A 126 -20.08 -7.12 -14.98
N THR A 127 -18.84 -6.76 -14.61
CA THR A 127 -18.14 -7.28 -13.42
C THR A 127 -18.71 -6.69 -12.13
N TRP A 128 -19.34 -5.51 -12.20
CA TRP A 128 -20.02 -4.89 -11.06
C TRP A 128 -21.50 -4.63 -11.38
N PRO A 129 -22.44 -5.06 -10.52
CA PRO A 129 -23.86 -4.81 -10.74
C PRO A 129 -24.20 -3.32 -10.61
N ALA A 130 -24.89 -2.78 -11.62
CA ALA A 130 -25.32 -1.38 -11.61
C ALA A 130 -26.28 -1.13 -10.44
N GLY A 131 -26.03 -0.05 -9.69
CA GLY A 131 -26.85 0.34 -8.53
C GLY A 131 -26.68 -0.54 -7.29
N ALA A 132 -25.78 -1.52 -7.31
CA ALA A 132 -25.48 -2.30 -6.11
C ALA A 132 -24.68 -1.46 -5.10
N VAL A 133 -25.19 -1.42 -3.88
CA VAL A 133 -24.54 -0.80 -2.72
C VAL A 133 -24.06 -1.92 -1.81
N ALA A 134 -22.80 -1.85 -1.38
CA ALA A 134 -22.28 -2.80 -0.40
C ALA A 134 -23.12 -2.70 0.89
N PRO A 135 -23.58 -3.84 1.46
CA PRO A 135 -24.26 -3.83 2.74
C PRO A 135 -23.33 -3.29 3.83
N GLU A 136 -23.77 -2.27 4.57
CA GLU A 136 -23.05 -1.78 5.74
C GLU A 136 -23.54 -2.54 6.99
N PRO A 137 -22.65 -3.06 7.86
CA PRO A 137 -21.19 -2.90 7.87
C PRO A 137 -20.41 -4.08 7.22
N ASP A 138 -19.41 -3.76 6.37
CA ASP A 138 -18.45 -4.74 5.81
C ASP A 138 -17.49 -5.34 6.86
N ASP A 139 -17.36 -4.69 8.03
CA ASP A 139 -16.37 -5.04 9.07
C ASP A 139 -16.89 -6.04 10.13
N VAL A 140 -18.16 -6.46 10.07
CA VAL A 140 -18.75 -7.36 11.07
C VAL A 140 -18.88 -8.76 10.49
N LEU A 141 -18.04 -9.68 10.97
CA LEU A 141 -18.24 -11.11 10.73
C LEU A 141 -19.48 -11.57 11.49
N PRO A 142 -20.39 -12.33 10.84
CA PRO A 142 -21.54 -12.91 11.53
C PRO A 142 -21.06 -13.86 12.65
N ASP A 143 -21.67 -13.74 13.84
CA ASP A 143 -21.25 -14.40 15.09
C ASP A 143 -21.11 -15.93 14.95
N ASP A 144 -21.86 -16.53 14.03
CA ASP A 144 -21.92 -17.95 13.71
C ASP A 144 -20.63 -18.55 13.11
N LEU A 145 -19.70 -17.72 12.61
CA LEU A 145 -18.37 -18.17 12.14
C LEU A 145 -17.27 -18.04 13.20
N SER A 146 -17.52 -17.33 14.29
CA SER A 146 -16.50 -17.03 15.31
C SER A 146 -16.31 -18.17 16.33
N THR A 147 -17.25 -19.12 16.44
CA THR A 147 -17.25 -20.13 17.51
C THR A 147 -16.81 -21.54 17.07
N SER A 148 -16.59 -21.81 15.78
CA SER A 148 -16.36 -23.21 15.32
C SER A 148 -14.90 -23.69 15.26
N LEU A 149 -13.90 -22.86 15.60
CA LEU A 149 -12.47 -23.23 15.53
C LEU A 149 -11.81 -23.67 16.84
N VAL A 150 -12.58 -23.82 17.92
CA VAL A 150 -12.12 -24.53 19.12
C VAL A 150 -12.85 -25.86 19.21
N ASP A 151 -12.39 -26.83 18.44
CA ASP A 151 -12.58 -28.23 18.78
C ASP A 151 -11.46 -28.63 19.76
N PRO A 152 -11.72 -28.78 21.07
CA PRO A 152 -10.72 -29.27 22.01
C PRO A 152 -10.38 -30.77 21.83
N SER A 153 -10.88 -31.43 20.78
CA SER A 153 -10.76 -32.88 20.62
C SER A 153 -9.67 -33.34 19.64
N ILE A 154 -8.49 -32.71 19.63
CA ILE A 154 -7.26 -33.31 19.05
C ILE A 154 -6.20 -33.44 20.14
N THR A 155 -6.49 -34.30 21.11
CA THR A 155 -5.44 -34.95 21.91
C THR A 155 -4.99 -36.19 21.15
N GLY A 156 -3.76 -36.15 20.65
CA GLY A 156 -2.95 -37.34 20.38
C GLY A 156 -3.29 -38.11 19.10
N GLN A 157 -2.54 -37.84 18.03
CA GLN A 157 -1.98 -38.93 17.23
C GLN A 157 -0.75 -38.46 16.46
N SER A 158 0.40 -38.96 16.93
CA SER A 158 1.63 -39.07 16.16
C SER A 158 1.41 -40.05 15.02
N SER A 159 1.66 -39.61 13.79
CA SER A 159 2.10 -40.47 12.68
C SER A 159 2.58 -39.59 11.53
N ALA A 160 3.84 -39.77 11.18
CA ALA A 160 4.45 -39.16 10.00
C ALA A 160 3.74 -39.62 8.73
N VAL A 161 3.24 -38.68 7.93
CA VAL A 161 2.85 -38.93 6.53
C VAL A 161 3.77 -38.11 5.64
N THR A 162 4.74 -38.84 5.10
CA THR A 162 5.66 -38.45 4.02
C THR A 162 4.86 -38.03 2.78
N ALA A 163 5.09 -36.82 2.29
CA ALA A 163 4.49 -36.30 1.07
C ALA A 163 5.17 -36.89 -0.19
N PRO A 164 4.46 -37.60 -1.09
CA PRO A 164 5.08 -38.20 -2.28
C PRO A 164 4.81 -37.34 -3.53
N TRP A 165 5.34 -36.11 -3.59
CA TRP A 165 5.24 -35.28 -4.80
C TRP A 165 6.57 -35.07 -5.55
N MET A 166 7.66 -35.73 -5.14
CA MET A 166 8.86 -35.81 -5.98
C MET A 166 8.76 -36.97 -6.98
N VAL A 167 8.22 -36.69 -8.15
CA VAL A 167 8.64 -37.39 -9.37
C VAL A 167 9.05 -36.33 -10.38
N ALA A 168 10.36 -36.20 -10.57
CA ALA A 168 10.95 -35.43 -11.65
C ALA A 168 10.80 -36.22 -12.95
N HIS A 169 10.11 -35.63 -13.93
CA HIS A 169 10.22 -36.06 -15.33
C HIS A 169 11.28 -35.20 -16.02
N LYS A 170 12.18 -35.91 -16.69
CA LYS A 170 13.37 -35.42 -17.39
C LYS A 170 13.02 -34.81 -18.74
#